data_AF-A0A945VCL6-F1
#
_entry.id   AF-A0A945VCL6-F1
#
_cell.length_a   1.000
_cell.length_b   1.000
_cell.length_c   1.000
_cell.angle_alpha   90.00
_cell.angle_beta   90.00
_cell.angle_gamma   90.00
#
_symmetry.space_group_name_H-M   'P 1'
#
loop_
_entity.id
_entity.type
_entity.pdbx_description
1 polymer ?
#
loop_
_entity_poly.entity_id
_entity_poly.type
_entity_poly.pdbx_seq_one_letter_code
_entity_poly.pdbx_strand_id
1 'polypeptide(L)'
;MNELIEFLKVLLPAVIILIVVYFMMREFTKHNSKQIKFLRDEQELQKLKLNNDLRSSSQKIIIPLKFQAHERMALFLERITPSNLIPRVLKPSMNVEKLHAQLLAIIREEYEHNMSQQLYVSNQSWDLVRNAKERLVSIINTSASKFNKDDKTNDYSKEIIIEYSKLNNPIDKALLSLKDEIRNHFT
;
A
#
# COMPACT_ATOMS: atom_id res chain seq x y z
N MET A 1 8.98 12.78 -90.65
CA MET A 1 9.08 14.05 -89.89
C MET A 1 7.73 14.49 -89.33
N ASN A 2 6.62 14.37 -90.09
CA ASN A 2 5.27 14.73 -89.63
C ASN A 2 4.74 13.84 -88.50
N GLU A 3 4.94 12.51 -88.56
CA GLU A 3 4.51 11.59 -87.48
C GLU A 3 5.19 11.90 -86.14
N LEU A 4 6.43 12.37 -86.15
CA LEU A 4 7.20 12.72 -84.96
C LEU A 4 6.65 14.01 -84.30
N ILE A 5 6.17 14.95 -85.11
CA ILE A 5 5.51 16.18 -84.65
C ILE A 5 4.11 15.89 -84.11
N GLU A 6 3.36 14.98 -84.73
CA GLU A 6 2.05 14.53 -84.23
C GLU A 6 2.18 13.78 -82.90
N PHE A 7 3.17 12.90 -82.77
CA PHE A 7 3.49 12.24 -81.51
C PHE A 7 3.86 13.25 -80.41
N LEU A 8 4.66 14.26 -80.74
CA LEU A 8 5.06 15.31 -79.80
C LEU A 8 3.88 16.15 -79.30
N LYS A 9 2.89 16.43 -80.16
CA LYS A 9 1.67 17.17 -79.78
C LYS A 9 0.79 16.43 -78.78
N VAL A 10 0.81 15.10 -78.77
CA VAL A 10 0.08 14.27 -77.78
C VAL A 10 0.90 14.06 -76.51
N LEU A 11 2.23 13.92 -76.64
CA LEU A 11 3.14 13.71 -75.50
C LEU A 11 3.19 14.92 -74.57
N LEU A 12 3.24 16.14 -75.12
CA LEU A 12 3.38 17.38 -74.36
C LEU A 12 2.24 17.62 -73.34
N PRO A 13 0.94 17.55 -73.70
CA PRO A 13 -0.14 17.68 -72.73
C PRO A 13 -0.19 16.52 -71.73
N ALA A 14 0.19 15.30 -72.12
CA ALA A 14 0.26 14.16 -71.20
C ALA A 14 1.31 14.38 -70.09
N VAL A 15 2.48 14.93 -70.44
CA VAL A 15 3.54 15.27 -69.47
C VAL A 15 3.11 16.40 -68.54
N ILE A 16 2.40 17.41 -69.05
CA ILE A 16 1.87 18.51 -68.23
C ILE A 16 0.87 17.97 -67.19
N ILE A 17 -0.07 17.10 -67.60
CA ILE A 17 -1.02 16.46 -66.68
C ILE A 17 -0.28 15.64 -65.63
N LEU A 18 0.74 14.86 -66.02
CA LEU A 18 1.56 14.08 -65.09
C LEU A 18 2.22 14.96 -64.03
N ILE A 19 2.79 16.11 -64.43
CA ILE A 19 3.43 17.06 -63.50
C ILE A 19 2.40 17.66 -62.53
N VAL A 20 1.23 18.07 -63.02
CA VAL A 20 0.15 18.62 -62.18
C VAL A 20 -0.35 17.59 -61.18
N VAL A 21 -0.60 16.34 -61.63
CA VAL A 21 -1.04 15.25 -60.76
C VAL A 21 0.03 14.92 -59.71
N TYR A 22 1.31 14.89 -60.09
CA TYR A 22 2.41 14.68 -59.15
C TYR A 22 2.45 15.77 -58.06
N PHE A 23 2.36 17.04 -58.46
CA PHE A 23 2.34 18.17 -57.52
C PHE A 23 1.13 18.14 -56.59
N MET A 24 -0.05 17.85 -57.15
CA MET A 24 -1.29 17.73 -56.39
C MET A 24 -1.21 16.59 -55.38
N MET A 25 -0.69 15.43 -55.79
CA MET A 25 -0.51 14.27 -54.90
C MET A 25 0.49 14.55 -53.77
N ARG A 26 1.56 15.27 -54.07
CA ARG A 26 2.56 15.69 -53.08
C ARG A 26 1.95 16.61 -52.02
N GLU A 27 1.18 17.61 -52.43
CA GLU A 27 0.57 18.57 -51.48
C GLU A 27 -0.56 17.94 -50.68
N PHE A 28 -1.40 17.10 -51.30
CA PHE A 28 -2.44 16.32 -50.64
C PHE A 28 -1.87 15.41 -49.53
N THR A 29 -0.79 14.69 -49.83
CA THR A 29 -0.13 13.81 -48.84
C THR A 29 0.46 14.60 -47.67
N LYS A 30 0.98 15.80 -47.92
CA LYS A 30 1.55 16.68 -46.88
C LYS A 30 0.47 17.29 -45.98
N HIS A 31 -0.69 17.64 -46.53
CA HIS A 31 -1.83 18.12 -45.74
C HIS A 31 -2.47 16.99 -44.91
N ASN A 32 -2.68 15.81 -45.52
CA ASN A 32 -3.29 14.68 -44.83
C ASN A 32 -2.40 14.09 -43.74
N SER A 33 -1.08 14.07 -43.93
CA SER A 33 -0.15 13.57 -42.91
C SER A 33 -0.20 14.40 -41.61
N LYS A 34 -0.41 15.72 -41.70
CA LYS A 34 -0.62 16.57 -40.50
C LYS A 34 -1.93 16.24 -39.77
N GLN A 35 -3.03 16.07 -40.50
CA GLN A 35 -4.31 15.70 -39.90
C GLN A 35 -4.25 14.31 -39.26
N ILE A 36 -3.64 13.33 -39.95
CA ILE A 36 -3.42 11.98 -39.42
C ILE A 36 -2.57 12.02 -38.16
N LYS A 37 -1.52 12.87 -38.12
CA LYS A 37 -0.70 13.03 -36.92
C LYS A 37 -1.50 13.62 -35.76
N PHE A 38 -2.27 14.69 -35.99
CA PHE A 38 -3.12 15.30 -34.98
C PHE A 38 -4.11 14.30 -34.36
N LEU A 39 -4.79 13.51 -35.18
CA LEU A 39 -5.72 12.47 -34.71
C LEU A 39 -5.02 11.38 -33.89
N ARG A 40 -3.79 11.00 -34.25
CA ARG A 40 -2.99 10.05 -33.47
C ARG A 40 -2.61 10.62 -32.10
N ASP A 41 -2.14 11.87 -32.08
CA ASP A 41 -1.75 12.56 -30.85
C ASP A 41 -2.95 12.73 -29.90
N GLU A 42 -4.16 13.04 -30.42
CA GLU A 42 -5.39 13.08 -29.64
C GLU A 42 -5.80 11.71 -29.08
N GLN A 43 -5.71 10.64 -29.89
CA GLN A 43 -5.99 9.28 -29.44
C GLN A 43 -5.01 8.84 -28.35
N GLU A 44 -3.73 9.19 -28.47
CA GLU A 44 -2.72 8.90 -27.45
C GLU A 44 -3.03 9.66 -26.15
N LEU A 45 -3.35 10.94 -26.24
CA LEU A 45 -3.75 11.75 -25.08
C LEU A 45 -4.99 11.17 -24.40
N GLN A 46 -5.98 10.71 -25.16
CA GLN A 46 -7.19 10.10 -24.62
C GLN A 46 -6.89 8.78 -23.90
N LYS A 47 -6.00 7.94 -24.45
CA LYS A 47 -5.54 6.71 -23.79
C LYS A 47 -4.80 7.01 -22.49
N LEU A 48 -3.94 8.03 -22.49
CA LEU A 48 -3.22 8.47 -21.28
C LEU A 48 -4.19 8.96 -20.19
N LYS A 49 -5.19 9.76 -20.56
CA LYS A 49 -6.24 10.21 -19.63
C LYS A 49 -7.02 9.04 -19.05
N LEU A 50 -7.51 8.13 -19.89
CA LEU A 50 -8.25 6.95 -19.43
C LEU A 50 -7.41 6.08 -18.47
N ASN A 51 -6.14 5.83 -18.81
CA ASN A 51 -5.25 5.06 -17.93
C ASN A 51 -5.00 5.78 -16.60
N ASN A 52 -4.84 7.10 -16.61
CA ASN A 52 -4.73 7.89 -15.39
C ASN A 52 -6.01 7.87 -14.56
N ASP A 53 -7.19 7.92 -15.18
CA ASP A 53 -8.48 7.87 -14.50
C ASP A 53 -8.73 6.49 -13.85
N LEU A 54 -8.35 5.40 -14.53
CA LEU A 54 -8.41 4.05 -13.98
C LEU A 54 -7.45 3.86 -12.79
N ARG A 55 -6.24 4.41 -12.89
CA ARG A 55 -5.27 4.41 -11.78
C ARG A 55 -5.74 5.27 -10.61
N SER A 56 -6.25 6.47 -10.90
CA SER A 56 -6.81 7.41 -9.93
C SER A 56 -8.01 6.82 -9.18
N SER A 57 -8.94 6.19 -9.90
CA SER A 57 -10.10 5.54 -9.28
C SER A 57 -9.71 4.36 -8.38
N SER A 58 -8.76 3.53 -8.82
CA SER A 58 -8.21 2.45 -7.99
C SER A 58 -7.48 2.98 -6.75
N GLN A 59 -6.68 4.04 -6.90
CA GLN A 59 -5.98 4.70 -5.80
C GLN A 59 -6.94 5.32 -4.78
N LYS A 60 -8.04 5.95 -5.25
CA LYS A 60 -9.08 6.52 -4.37
C LYS A 60 -9.73 5.47 -3.46
N ILE A 61 -9.74 4.21 -3.86
CA ILE A 61 -10.28 3.09 -3.06
C ILE A 61 -9.19 2.48 -2.18
N ILE A 62 -8.01 2.22 -2.74
CA ILE A 62 -6.94 1.48 -2.04
C ILE A 62 -6.26 2.34 -0.95
N ILE A 63 -6.06 3.64 -1.19
CA ILE A 63 -5.36 4.52 -0.23
C ILE A 63 -6.10 4.57 1.12
N PRO A 64 -7.43 4.83 1.17
CA PRO A 64 -8.17 4.80 2.44
C PRO A 64 -8.05 3.45 3.18
N LEU A 65 -8.10 2.33 2.45
CA LEU A 65 -7.96 1.00 3.04
C LEU A 65 -6.57 0.81 3.66
N LYS A 66 -5.52 1.28 3.00
CA LYS A 66 -4.16 1.25 3.56
C LYS A 66 -4.05 2.10 4.83
N PHE A 67 -4.57 3.33 4.82
CA PHE A 67 -4.58 4.19 6.01
C PHE A 67 -5.32 3.53 7.18
N GLN A 68 -6.51 3.00 6.92
CA GLN A 68 -7.32 2.31 7.92
C GLN A 68 -6.59 1.09 8.49
N ALA A 69 -5.90 0.31 7.66
CA ALA A 69 -5.12 -0.83 8.12
C ALA A 69 -3.99 -0.42 9.07
N HIS A 70 -3.29 0.66 8.77
CA HIS A 70 -2.23 1.18 9.65
C HIS A 70 -2.79 1.71 10.97
N GLU A 71 -3.93 2.42 10.95
CA GLU A 71 -4.61 2.85 12.17
C GLU A 71 -5.01 1.66 13.04
N ARG A 72 -5.62 0.63 12.43
CA ARG A 72 -6.00 -0.60 13.14
C ARG A 72 -4.79 -1.32 13.73
N MET A 73 -3.68 -1.36 13.01
CA MET A 73 -2.45 -1.99 13.49
C MET A 73 -1.81 -1.18 14.63
N ALA A 74 -1.85 0.15 14.56
CA ALA A 74 -1.40 1.01 15.64
C ALA A 74 -2.30 0.84 16.89
N LEU A 75 -3.61 0.79 16.72
CA LEU A 75 -4.56 0.52 17.81
C LEU A 75 -4.33 -0.85 18.44
N PHE A 76 -4.09 -1.88 17.64
CA PHE A 76 -3.72 -3.21 18.14
C PHE A 76 -2.49 -3.14 19.05
N LEU A 77 -1.41 -2.52 18.57
CA LEU A 77 -0.16 -2.33 19.30
C LEU A 77 -0.39 -1.58 20.63
N GLU A 78 -1.12 -0.46 20.60
CA GLU A 78 -1.46 0.32 21.80
C GLU A 78 -2.31 -0.46 22.80
N ARG A 79 -3.22 -1.32 22.31
CA ARG A 79 -4.07 -2.15 23.18
C ARG A 79 -3.27 -3.25 23.87
N ILE A 80 -2.31 -3.89 23.19
CA ILE A 80 -1.54 -4.96 23.80
C ILE A 80 -0.42 -4.44 24.73
N THR A 81 -0.06 -3.15 24.66
CA THR A 81 0.90 -2.52 25.57
C THR A 81 0.57 -2.84 27.03
N PRO A 82 1.50 -3.42 27.84
CA PRO A 82 1.21 -3.85 29.21
C PRO A 82 0.56 -2.78 30.09
N SER A 83 1.02 -1.53 29.97
CA SER A 83 0.50 -0.37 30.68
C SER A 83 -0.98 -0.10 30.39
N ASN A 84 -1.46 -0.44 29.19
CA ASN A 84 -2.86 -0.28 28.78
C ASN A 84 -3.67 -1.57 28.94
N LEU A 85 -3.03 -2.73 28.75
CA LEU A 85 -3.67 -4.04 28.80
C LEU A 85 -4.01 -4.44 30.24
N ILE A 86 -3.03 -4.41 31.14
CA ILE A 86 -3.17 -4.95 32.49
C ILE A 86 -4.30 -4.27 33.28
N PRO A 87 -4.43 -2.93 33.32
CA PRO A 87 -5.51 -2.27 34.05
C PRO A 87 -6.91 -2.61 33.52
N ARG A 88 -7.03 -2.93 32.22
CA ARG A 88 -8.31 -3.32 31.60
C ARG A 88 -8.72 -4.74 31.94
N VAL A 89 -7.75 -5.63 32.19
CA VAL A 89 -7.98 -7.07 32.42
C VAL A 89 -8.05 -7.39 33.92
N LEU A 90 -7.23 -6.72 34.73
CA LEU A 90 -7.12 -6.96 36.16
C LEU A 90 -8.45 -6.66 36.87
N LYS A 91 -9.07 -7.68 37.46
CA LYS A 91 -10.27 -7.55 38.30
C LYS A 91 -9.96 -7.86 39.77
N PRO A 92 -10.64 -7.20 40.72
CA PRO A 92 -10.59 -7.60 42.13
C PRO A 92 -10.97 -9.08 42.25
N SER A 93 -10.26 -9.86 43.08
CA SER A 93 -10.41 -11.32 43.30
C SER A 93 -9.83 -12.28 42.24
N MET A 94 -9.13 -11.80 41.22
CA MET A 94 -8.37 -12.69 40.32
C MET A 94 -7.10 -13.21 40.98
N ASN A 95 -6.80 -14.49 40.75
CA ASN A 95 -5.51 -15.10 41.06
C ASN A 95 -4.56 -14.98 39.84
N VAL A 96 -3.27 -15.27 40.05
CA VAL A 96 -2.21 -15.12 39.02
C VAL A 96 -2.51 -15.95 37.78
N GLU A 97 -2.95 -17.20 37.95
CA GLU A 97 -3.26 -18.12 36.86
C GLU A 97 -4.39 -17.60 35.96
N LYS A 98 -5.48 -17.09 36.56
CA LYS A 98 -6.59 -16.50 35.80
C LYS A 98 -6.16 -15.25 35.04
N LEU A 99 -5.38 -14.37 35.67
CA LEU A 99 -4.89 -13.16 34.99
C LEU A 99 -3.98 -13.54 33.81
N HIS A 100 -3.03 -14.45 34.01
CA HIS A 100 -2.13 -14.94 32.95
C HIS A 100 -2.91 -15.49 31.76
N ALA A 101 -3.87 -16.39 31.99
CA ALA A 101 -4.69 -16.96 30.93
C ALA A 101 -5.51 -15.88 30.18
N GLN A 102 -6.08 -14.91 30.90
CA GLN A 102 -6.87 -13.84 30.27
C GLN A 102 -6.02 -12.88 29.44
N LEU A 103 -4.82 -12.51 29.91
CA LEU A 103 -3.91 -11.65 29.15
C LEU A 103 -3.55 -12.30 27.81
N LEU A 104 -3.19 -13.59 27.81
CA LEU A 104 -2.86 -14.32 26.59
C LEU A 104 -4.06 -14.45 25.65
N ALA A 105 -5.25 -14.73 26.18
CA ALA A 105 -6.47 -14.84 25.40
C ALA A 105 -6.80 -13.52 24.67
N ILE A 106 -6.73 -12.40 25.38
CA ILE A 106 -7.03 -11.07 24.82
C ILE A 106 -6.01 -10.66 23.78
N ILE A 107 -4.71 -10.89 24.01
CA ILE A 107 -3.67 -10.59 23.02
C ILE A 107 -3.91 -11.40 21.74
N ARG A 108 -4.26 -12.68 21.88
CA ARG A 108 -4.54 -13.55 20.73
C ARG A 108 -5.78 -13.08 19.97
N GLU A 109 -6.85 -12.77 20.66
CA GLU A 109 -8.09 -12.30 20.06
C GLU A 109 -7.87 -10.97 19.29
N GLU A 110 -7.24 -9.98 19.92
CA GLU A 110 -6.92 -8.70 19.28
C GLU A 110 -6.00 -8.88 18.05
N TYR A 111 -5.09 -9.85 18.09
CA TYR A 111 -4.24 -10.18 16.95
C TYR A 111 -5.04 -10.82 15.81
N GLU A 112 -5.89 -11.80 16.10
CA GLU A 112 -6.75 -12.46 15.12
C GLU A 112 -7.72 -11.46 14.45
N HIS A 113 -8.29 -10.53 15.21
CA HIS A 113 -9.16 -9.46 14.69
C HIS A 113 -8.46 -8.48 13.74
N ASN A 114 -7.13 -8.35 13.85
CA ASN A 114 -6.34 -7.43 13.02
C ASN A 114 -5.42 -8.15 12.02
N MET A 115 -5.41 -9.49 12.00
CA MET A 115 -4.55 -10.31 11.15
C MET A 115 -4.73 -10.02 9.65
N SER A 116 -5.96 -9.74 9.22
CA SER A 116 -6.26 -9.42 7.81
C SER A 116 -5.62 -8.11 7.33
N GLN A 117 -5.29 -7.21 8.25
CA GLN A 117 -4.66 -5.92 7.94
C GLN A 117 -3.22 -6.07 7.43
N GLN A 118 -2.60 -7.25 7.61
CA GLN A 118 -1.26 -7.56 7.09
C GLN A 118 -1.16 -7.37 5.56
N LEU A 119 -2.26 -7.48 4.83
CA LEU A 119 -2.31 -7.31 3.37
C LEU A 119 -2.02 -5.87 2.92
N TYR A 120 -2.15 -4.90 3.83
CA TYR A 120 -2.09 -3.47 3.52
C TYR A 120 -0.90 -2.74 4.16
N VAL A 121 -0.03 -3.49 4.85
CA VAL A 121 1.22 -3.00 5.46
C VAL A 121 2.41 -3.72 4.83
N SER A 122 3.59 -3.13 4.90
CA SER A 122 4.81 -3.74 4.40
C SER A 122 5.20 -4.97 5.22
N ASN A 123 5.88 -5.92 4.57
CA ASN A 123 6.41 -7.12 5.24
C ASN A 123 7.32 -6.75 6.43
N GLN A 124 8.12 -5.69 6.28
CA GLN A 124 9.01 -5.20 7.33
C GLN A 124 8.23 -4.71 8.57
N SER A 125 7.23 -3.84 8.37
CA SER A 125 6.38 -3.37 9.46
C SER A 125 5.60 -4.53 10.11
N TRP A 126 5.09 -5.44 9.29
CA TRP A 126 4.37 -6.63 9.76
C TRP A 126 5.24 -7.55 10.62
N ASP A 127 6.48 -7.80 10.20
CA ASP A 127 7.42 -8.60 10.98
C ASP A 127 7.72 -7.98 12.34
N LEU A 128 7.83 -6.64 12.41
CA LEU A 128 7.99 -5.92 13.67
C LEU A 128 6.76 -6.05 14.58
N VAL A 129 5.55 -5.93 14.03
CA VAL A 129 4.30 -6.13 14.76
C VAL A 129 4.24 -7.55 15.35
N ARG A 130 4.49 -8.57 14.53
CA ARG A 130 4.51 -9.98 14.98
C ARG A 130 5.54 -10.19 16.07
N ASN A 131 6.76 -9.69 15.88
CA ASN A 131 7.82 -9.78 16.86
C ASN A 131 7.46 -9.10 18.19
N ALA A 132 6.81 -7.93 18.15
CA ALA A 132 6.36 -7.23 19.35
C ALA A 132 5.35 -8.09 20.15
N LYS A 133 4.37 -8.68 19.46
CA LYS A 133 3.40 -9.60 20.05
C LYS A 133 4.08 -10.83 20.67
N GLU A 134 4.98 -11.49 19.95
CA GLU A 134 5.67 -12.69 20.47
C GLU A 134 6.54 -12.37 21.69
N ARG A 135 7.25 -11.24 21.67
CA ARG A 135 8.06 -10.79 22.81
C ARG A 135 7.21 -10.53 24.04
N LEU A 136 6.06 -9.87 23.86
CA LEU A 136 5.12 -9.64 24.96
C LEU A 136 4.58 -10.95 25.54
N VAL A 137 4.13 -11.88 24.68
CA VAL A 137 3.67 -13.21 25.12
C VAL A 137 4.76 -13.96 25.88
N SER A 138 5.99 -13.91 25.39
CA SER A 138 7.14 -14.49 26.07
C SER A 138 7.34 -13.90 27.45
N ILE A 139 7.29 -12.57 27.60
CA ILE A 139 7.41 -11.91 28.91
C ILE A 139 6.32 -12.39 29.85
N ILE A 140 5.06 -12.35 29.41
CA ILE A 140 3.91 -12.78 30.22
C ILE A 140 4.11 -14.21 30.73
N ASN A 141 4.56 -15.13 29.87
CA ASN A 141 4.85 -16.52 30.25
C ASN A 141 6.02 -16.63 31.24
N THR A 142 7.12 -15.93 30.98
CA THR A 142 8.30 -16.00 31.85
C THR A 142 8.05 -15.36 33.20
N SER A 143 7.33 -14.23 33.25
CA SER A 143 6.91 -13.57 34.49
C SER A 143 6.01 -14.49 35.31
N ALA A 144 5.05 -15.20 34.68
CA ALA A 144 4.16 -16.10 35.40
C ALA A 144 4.91 -17.26 36.09
N SER A 145 6.02 -17.73 35.51
CA SER A 145 6.84 -18.80 36.12
C SER A 145 7.50 -18.42 37.44
N LYS A 146 7.58 -17.12 37.77
CA LYS A 146 8.14 -16.59 39.01
C LYS A 146 7.14 -16.52 40.17
N PHE A 147 5.85 -16.81 39.93
CA PHE A 147 4.78 -16.67 40.91
C PHE A 147 3.96 -17.96 41.04
N ASN A 148 3.47 -18.20 42.25
CA ASN A 148 2.50 -19.24 42.57
C ASN A 148 1.06 -18.74 42.38
N LYS A 149 0.09 -19.65 42.40
CA LYS A 149 -1.33 -19.34 42.20
C LYS A 149 -1.88 -18.34 43.22
N ASP A 150 -1.41 -18.44 44.47
CA ASP A 150 -1.92 -17.65 45.60
C ASP A 150 -1.16 -16.33 45.82
N ASP A 151 -0.15 -16.06 44.99
CA ASP A 151 0.60 -14.80 45.08
C ASP A 151 -0.27 -13.61 44.67
N LYS A 152 0.16 -12.42 45.06
CA LYS A 152 -0.55 -11.17 44.75
C LYS A 152 -0.47 -10.90 43.25
N THR A 153 -1.62 -10.90 42.60
CA THR A 153 -1.80 -10.56 41.18
C THR A 153 -1.22 -9.19 40.79
N ASN A 154 -1.18 -8.25 41.75
CA ASN A 154 -0.55 -6.94 41.56
C ASN A 154 0.98 -7.01 41.41
N ASP A 155 1.64 -7.94 42.09
CA ASP A 155 3.10 -8.09 42.03
C ASP A 155 3.48 -8.78 40.71
N TYR A 156 2.70 -9.78 40.28
CA TYR A 156 2.80 -10.34 38.92
C TYR A 156 2.61 -9.27 37.83
N SER A 157 1.61 -8.41 37.97
CA SER A 157 1.35 -7.31 37.03
C SER A 157 2.52 -6.33 36.92
N LYS A 158 3.12 -5.96 38.06
CA LYS A 158 4.31 -5.09 38.09
C LYS A 158 5.51 -5.75 37.42
N GLU A 159 5.72 -7.04 37.67
CA GLU A 159 6.83 -7.79 37.06
C GLU A 159 6.75 -7.77 35.53
N ILE A 160 5.57 -7.96 34.94
CA ILE A 160 5.38 -7.89 33.48
C ILE A 160 5.81 -6.51 32.95
N ILE A 161 5.38 -5.43 33.60
CA ILE A 161 5.69 -4.06 33.18
C ILE A 161 7.20 -3.78 33.29
N ILE A 162 7.85 -4.25 34.35
CA ILE A 162 9.28 -4.10 34.57
C ILE A 162 10.09 -4.90 33.55
N GLU A 163 9.74 -6.16 33.30
CA GLU A 163 10.43 -6.97 32.29
C GLU A 163 10.21 -6.43 30.88
N TYR A 164 9.02 -5.89 30.61
CA TYR A 164 8.72 -5.24 29.34
C TYR A 164 9.56 -3.99 29.10
N SER A 165 9.75 -3.14 30.12
CA SER A 165 10.54 -1.90 29.98
C SER A 165 12.04 -2.13 29.79
N LYS A 166 12.55 -3.30 30.16
CA LYS A 166 13.95 -3.71 29.90
C LYS A 166 14.19 -4.05 28.43
N LEU A 167 13.16 -4.50 27.71
CA LEU A 167 13.25 -4.60 26.26
C LEU A 167 13.20 -3.18 25.70
N ASN A 168 14.08 -2.84 24.76
CA ASN A 168 14.06 -1.56 24.03
C ASN A 168 12.73 -1.41 23.25
N ASN A 169 11.65 -1.11 23.98
CA ASN A 169 10.23 -1.12 23.66
C ASN A 169 9.87 -1.64 22.25
N PRO A 170 9.66 -2.97 22.09
CA PRO A 170 9.41 -3.56 20.79
C PRO A 170 8.09 -3.08 20.15
N ILE A 171 7.08 -2.72 20.96
CA ILE A 171 5.83 -2.12 20.47
C ILE A 171 6.10 -0.72 19.89
N ASP A 172 6.86 0.13 20.59
CA ASP A 172 7.20 1.47 20.07
C ASP A 172 7.96 1.38 18.75
N LYS A 173 8.87 0.40 18.62
CA LYS A 173 9.60 0.18 17.37
C LYS A 173 8.66 -0.21 16.23
N ALA A 174 7.66 -1.05 16.50
CA ALA A 174 6.64 -1.41 15.51
C ALA A 174 5.75 -0.21 15.14
N LEU A 175 5.35 0.60 16.12
CA LEU A 175 4.58 1.84 15.91
C LEU A 175 5.36 2.84 15.05
N LEU A 176 6.65 3.02 15.31
CA LEU A 176 7.54 3.87 14.51
C LEU A 176 7.61 3.40 13.05
N SER A 177 7.78 2.09 12.82
CA SER A 177 7.79 1.53 11.46
C SER A 177 6.51 1.82 10.70
N LEU A 178 5.34 1.66 11.34
CA LEU A 178 4.04 1.97 10.74
C LEU A 178 3.90 3.46 10.42
N LYS A 179 4.39 4.34 11.29
CA LYS A 179 4.39 5.80 11.07
C LYS A 179 5.30 6.20 9.91
N ASP A 180 6.50 5.62 9.85
CA ASP A 180 7.44 5.86 8.76
C ASP A 180 6.90 5.35 7.42
N GLU A 181 6.22 4.22 7.41
CA GLU A 181 5.58 3.68 6.22
C GLU A 181 4.52 4.65 5.68
N ILE A 182 3.67 5.20 6.56
CA ILE A 182 2.68 6.20 6.16
C ILE A 182 3.36 7.46 5.62
N ARG A 183 4.35 7.97 6.34
CA ARG A 183 5.07 9.20 5.97
C ARG A 183 5.76 9.06 4.61
N ASN A 184 6.35 7.91 4.31
CA ASN A 184 7.11 7.71 3.07
C ASN A 184 6.21 7.37 1.86
N HIS A 185 5.02 6.80 2.07
CA HIS A 185 4.15 6.35 0.98
C HIS A 185 2.97 7.28 0.67
N PHE A 186 2.59 8.16 1.60
CA PHE A 186 1.40 9.00 1.44
C PHE A 186 1.61 10.49 1.73
N THR A 187 2.77 10.91 2.22
CA THR A 187 3.14 12.33 2.40
C THR A 187 4.23 12.70 1.41
#